data_AF-A0A2E1S1N0-F1
#
_entry.id   AF-A0A2E1S1N0-F1
#
_cell.length_a   1.000
_cell.length_b   1.000
_cell.length_c   1.000
_cell.angle_alpha   90.00
_cell.angle_beta   90.00
_cell.angle_gamma   90.00
#
_symmetry.space_group_name_H-M   'P 1'
#
loop_
_entity.id
_entity.type
_entity.pdbx_description
1 polymer ?
#
loop_
_entity_poly.entity_id
_entity_poly.type
_entity_poly.pdbx_seq_one_letter_code
_entity_poly.pdbx_strand_id
1 'polypeptide(L)'
;MKIKTIFKINIVLIFLQALPLYISLFSPEFKMMLTSDAFGSSPSPDAIIMFEQFALVLGLLILGVISFIYGALSFNDINILKRISFLLFALTGFFALPDLINVFTGQPTAPLPVILMGLVTLGLFYFGSKKGTI
;
A
#
# COMPACT_ATOMS: atom_id res chain seq x y z
N MET A 1 -6.33 5.87 -20.71
CA MET A 1 -5.39 6.65 -19.87
C MET A 1 -3.99 6.12 -20.14
N LYS A 2 -3.00 7.02 -20.22
CA LYS A 2 -1.60 6.63 -20.41
C LYS A 2 -1.15 5.75 -19.25
N ILE A 3 -0.53 4.61 -19.53
CA ILE A 3 -0.17 3.63 -18.51
C ILE A 3 0.90 4.17 -17.56
N LYS A 4 1.79 5.06 -18.04
CA LYS A 4 2.74 5.77 -17.19
C LYS A 4 2.05 6.75 -16.23
N THR A 5 0.91 7.32 -16.61
CA THR A 5 0.09 8.13 -15.69
C THR A 5 -0.56 7.26 -14.61
N ILE A 6 -1.05 6.07 -14.97
CA ILE A 6 -1.56 5.07 -14.01
C ILE A 6 -0.49 4.76 -12.95
N PHE A 7 0.73 4.47 -13.39
CA PHE A 7 1.84 4.14 -12.49
C PHE A 7 2.18 5.30 -11.54
N LYS A 8 2.21 6.54 -12.05
CA LYS A 8 2.46 7.72 -11.21
C LYS A 8 1.36 7.95 -10.18
N ILE A 9 0.09 7.82 -10.56
CA ILE A 9 -1.04 7.94 -9.63
C ILE A 9 -0.92 6.86 -8.55
N ASN A 10 -0.64 5.61 -8.94
CA ASN A 10 -0.49 4.52 -7.98
C ASN A 10 0.71 4.68 -7.06
N ILE A 11 1.83 5.26 -7.51
CA ILE A 11 2.95 5.63 -6.62
C ILE A 11 2.47 6.57 -5.52
N VAL A 12 1.73 7.63 -5.88
CA VAL A 12 1.20 8.60 -4.92
C VAL A 12 0.21 7.94 -3.96
N LEU A 13 -0.72 7.14 -4.47
CA LEU A 13 -1.71 6.46 -3.63
C LEU A 13 -1.07 5.45 -2.66
N ILE A 14 -0.09 4.67 -3.12
CA ILE A 14 0.63 3.71 -2.27
C ILE A 14 1.42 4.45 -1.19
N PHE A 15 2.09 5.55 -1.55
CA PHE A 15 2.81 6.38 -0.59
C PHE A 15 1.87 6.97 0.48
N LEU A 16 0.73 7.53 0.06
CA LEU A 16 -0.26 8.08 0.98
C LEU A 16 -0.83 7.04 1.94
N GLN A 17 -1.06 5.81 1.47
CA GLN A 17 -1.51 4.69 2.32
C GLN A 17 -0.45 4.29 3.35
N ALA A 18 0.84 4.42 3.04
CA ALA A 18 1.94 4.06 3.93
C ALA A 18 2.36 5.18 4.88
N LEU A 19 1.85 6.41 4.70
CA LEU A 19 2.20 7.57 5.53
C LEU A 19 2.05 7.31 7.04
N PRO A 20 0.96 6.70 7.55
CA PRO A 20 0.82 6.44 8.98
C PRO A 20 1.97 5.60 9.54
N LEU A 21 2.44 4.59 8.79
CA LEU A 21 3.59 3.78 9.19
C LEU A 21 4.87 4.63 9.28
N TYR A 22 5.14 5.44 8.27
CA TYR A 22 6.33 6.31 8.29
C TYR A 22 6.28 7.32 9.43
N ILE A 23 5.12 7.96 9.66
CA ILE A 23 4.95 8.93 10.74
C ILE A 23 5.13 8.26 12.10
N SER A 24 4.65 7.02 12.27
CA SER A 24 4.78 6.29 13.54
C SER A 24 6.23 6.00 13.96
N LEU A 25 7.17 5.97 13.00
CA LEU A 25 8.59 5.79 13.30
C LEU A 25 9.21 7.04 13.96
N PHE A 26 8.61 8.22 13.76
CA PHE A 26 9.15 9.49 14.22
C PHE A 26 8.25 10.21 15.25
N SER A 27 6.95 9.91 15.30
CA SER A 27 5.98 10.50 16.23
C SER A 27 5.54 9.47 17.27
N PRO A 28 5.84 9.70 18.57
CA PRO A 28 5.35 8.86 19.66
C PRO A 28 3.82 8.79 19.73
N GLU A 29 3.13 9.89 19.41
CA GLU A 29 1.67 9.96 19.45
C GLU A 29 1.04 9.06 18.38
N PHE A 30 1.52 9.15 17.13
CA PHE A 30 1.07 8.28 16.05
C PHE A 30 1.41 6.82 16.31
N LYS A 31 2.59 6.55 16.88
CA LYS A 31 2.99 5.21 17.28
C LYS A 31 2.01 4.62 18.29
N MET A 32 1.73 5.36 19.37
CA MET A 32 0.82 4.91 20.42
C MET A 32 -0.61 4.72 19.90
N MET A 33 -1.07 5.58 18.98
CA MET A 33 -2.36 5.42 18.33
C MET A 33 -2.42 4.09 17.55
N LEU A 34 -1.47 3.84 16.65
CA LEU A 34 -1.48 2.64 15.81
C LEU A 34 -1.22 1.34 16.60
N THR A 35 -0.35 1.39 17.61
CA THR A 35 -0.14 0.23 18.49
C THR A 35 -1.38 -0.06 19.32
N SER A 36 -2.11 0.97 19.76
CA SER A 36 -3.35 0.78 20.51
C SER A 36 -4.46 0.19 19.64
N ASP A 37 -4.53 0.60 18.37
CA ASP A 37 -5.48 0.03 17.40
C ASP A 37 -5.19 -1.45 17.12
N ALA A 38 -3.90 -1.84 17.07
CA ALA A 38 -3.48 -3.20 16.77
C ALA A 38 -3.46 -4.14 17.99
N PHE A 39 -3.11 -3.65 19.17
CA PHE A 39 -2.83 -4.45 20.36
C PHE A 39 -3.69 -4.09 21.59
N GLY A 40 -4.59 -3.10 21.48
CA GLY A 40 -5.45 -2.63 22.56
C GLY A 40 -4.85 -1.47 23.37
N SER A 41 -5.63 -0.90 24.29
CA SER A 41 -5.36 0.40 24.94
C SER A 41 -4.10 0.49 25.82
N SER A 42 -3.49 -0.65 26.17
CA SER A 42 -2.30 -0.71 27.04
C SER A 42 -1.29 -1.73 26.49
N PRO A 43 -0.67 -1.45 25.32
CA PRO A 43 0.26 -2.37 24.70
C PRO A 43 1.48 -2.58 25.60
N SER A 44 1.96 -3.83 25.68
CA SER A 44 3.19 -4.14 26.42
C SER A 44 4.42 -3.51 25.74
N PRO A 45 5.54 -3.32 26.47
CA PRO A 45 6.79 -2.87 25.87
C PRO A 45 7.23 -3.73 24.67
N ASP A 46 7.06 -5.06 24.77
CA ASP A 46 7.39 -5.98 23.69
C ASP A 46 6.48 -5.79 22.46
N ALA A 47 5.20 -5.47 22.65
CA ALA A 47 4.28 -5.17 21.56
C ALA A 47 4.68 -3.88 20.82
N ILE A 48 5.16 -2.88 21.55
CA ILE A 48 5.67 -1.63 20.96
C ILE A 48 6.93 -1.91 20.12
N ILE A 49 7.89 -2.68 20.65
CA ILE A 49 9.11 -3.06 19.91
C ILE A 49 8.76 -3.85 18.64
N MET A 50 7.85 -4.82 18.76
CA MET A 50 7.36 -5.60 17.63
C MET A 50 6.71 -4.71 16.56
N PHE A 51 5.89 -3.74 16.97
CA PHE A 51 5.27 -2.78 16.06
C PHE A 51 6.31 -1.90 15.35
N GLU A 52 7.34 -1.42 16.06
CA GLU A 52 8.40 -0.60 15.45
C GLU A 52 9.16 -1.38 14.37
N GLN A 53 9.51 -2.64 14.63
CA GLN A 53 10.14 -3.50 13.64
C GLN A 53 9.21 -3.77 12.45
N PHE A 54 7.94 -4.03 12.72
CA PHE A 54 6.93 -4.19 11.67
C PHE A 54 6.82 -2.93 10.79
N ALA A 55 6.66 -1.75 11.40
CA ALA A 55 6.53 -0.48 10.69
C ALA A 55 7.78 -0.16 9.85
N LEU A 56 8.98 -0.45 10.36
CA LEU A 56 10.22 -0.27 9.62
C LEU A 56 10.32 -1.21 8.42
N VAL A 57 10.15 -2.52 8.64
CA VAL A 57 10.29 -3.52 7.57
C VAL A 57 9.22 -3.33 6.50
N LEU A 58 7.95 -3.18 6.89
CA LEU A 58 6.86 -2.97 5.95
C LEU A 58 7.00 -1.64 5.22
N GLY A 59 7.39 -0.57 5.93
CA GLY A 59 7.64 0.74 5.34
C GLY A 59 8.72 0.70 4.25
N LEU A 60 9.84 0.01 4.50
CA LEU A 60 10.93 -0.18 3.53
C LEU A 60 10.49 -1.05 2.35
N LEU A 61 9.71 -2.10 2.60
CA LEU A 61 9.15 -2.94 1.54
C LEU A 61 8.25 -2.13 0.60
N ILE A 62 7.40 -1.26 1.15
CA ILE A 62 6.55 -0.35 0.36
C ILE A 62 7.40 0.63 -0.47
N LEU A 63 8.49 1.18 0.09
CA LEU A 63 9.44 2.00 -0.69
C LEU A 63 10.09 1.21 -1.83
N GLY A 64 10.41 -0.06 -1.60
CA GLY A 64 10.88 -0.98 -2.63
C GLY A 64 9.87 -1.17 -3.76
N VAL A 65 8.59 -1.36 -3.43
CA VAL A 65 7.49 -1.46 -4.40
C VAL A 65 7.34 -0.16 -5.19
N ILE A 66 7.37 1.00 -4.54
CA ILE A 66 7.33 2.31 -5.21
C ILE A 66 8.50 2.46 -6.18
N SER A 67 9.71 2.08 -5.75
CA SER A 67 10.93 2.14 -6.58
C SER A 67 10.82 1.22 -7.80
N PHE A 68 10.22 0.04 -7.65
CA PHE A 68 9.95 -0.87 -8.75
C PHE A 68 8.96 -0.27 -9.77
N ILE A 69 7.86 0.33 -9.30
CA ILE A 69 6.88 1.00 -10.17
C ILE A 69 7.53 2.19 -10.89
N TYR A 70 8.35 2.96 -10.19
CA TYR A 70 9.11 4.07 -10.76
C TYR A 70 10.08 3.58 -11.84
N GLY A 71 10.83 2.51 -11.58
CA GLY A 71 11.72 1.87 -12.55
C GLY A 71 10.98 1.41 -13.80
N ALA A 72 9.75 0.92 -13.66
CA ALA A 72 8.91 0.50 -14.78
C ALA A 72 8.53 1.66 -15.74
N LEU A 73 8.62 2.92 -15.30
CA LEU A 73 8.38 4.09 -16.17
C LEU A 73 9.43 4.23 -17.28
N SER A 74 10.59 3.58 -17.14
CA SER A 74 11.66 3.58 -18.16
C SER A 74 11.30 2.77 -19.40
N PHE A 75 10.40 1.79 -19.30
CA PHE A 75 9.99 0.98 -20.45
C PHE A 75 9.12 1.79 -21.42
N ASN A 76 9.30 1.55 -22.72
CA ASN A 76 8.52 2.20 -23.78
C ASN A 76 7.60 1.23 -24.51
N ASP A 77 7.81 -0.09 -24.37
CA ASP A 77 6.94 -1.10 -24.95
C ASP A 77 5.64 -1.24 -24.13
N ILE A 78 4.51 -1.01 -24.79
CA ILE A 78 3.18 -1.10 -24.19
C ILE A 78 2.84 -2.50 -23.70
N ASN A 79 3.30 -3.55 -24.37
CA ASN A 79 3.04 -4.93 -23.97
C ASN A 79 3.78 -5.27 -22.66
N ILE A 80 5.02 -4.78 -22.51
CA ILE A 80 5.79 -4.90 -21.26
C ILE A 80 5.07 -4.15 -20.14
N LEU A 81 4.69 -2.89 -20.38
CA LEU A 81 4.00 -2.08 -19.38
C LEU A 81 2.66 -2.70 -18.95
N LYS A 82 1.89 -3.28 -19.87
CA LYS A 82 0.64 -4.00 -19.55
C LYS A 82 0.87 -5.24 -18.69
N ARG A 83 1.92 -6.01 -18.98
CA ARG A 83 2.31 -7.17 -18.16
C ARG A 83 2.74 -6.74 -16.75
N ILE A 84 3.57 -5.71 -16.64
CA ILE A 84 3.97 -5.14 -15.34
C ILE A 84 2.74 -4.66 -14.58
N SER A 85 1.81 -3.96 -15.25
CA SER A 85 0.56 -3.50 -14.64
C SER A 85 -0.30 -4.66 -14.10
N PHE A 86 -0.31 -5.80 -14.78
CA PHE A 86 -1.00 -7.00 -14.28
C PHE A 86 -0.33 -7.60 -13.04
N LEU A 87 1.01 -7.65 -13.02
CA LEU A 87 1.76 -8.12 -11.85
C LEU A 87 1.56 -7.21 -10.64
N LEU A 88 1.56 -5.89 -10.86
CA LEU A 88 1.29 -4.89 -9.83
C LEU A 88 -0.16 -4.95 -9.33
N PHE A 89 -1.13 -5.25 -10.22
CA PHE A 89 -2.50 -5.54 -9.82
C PHE A 89 -2.55 -6.73 -8.86
N ALA A 90 -1.89 -7.84 -9.17
CA ALA A 90 -1.86 -9.00 -8.29
C ALA A 90 -1.20 -8.68 -6.95
N LEU A 91 -0.02 -8.02 -6.96
CA LEU A 91 0.71 -7.62 -5.76
C LEU A 91 -0.14 -6.72 -4.86
N THR A 92 -0.74 -5.67 -5.42
CA THR A 92 -1.58 -4.74 -4.66
C THR A 92 -2.91 -5.35 -4.22
N GLY A 93 -3.40 -6.37 -4.93
CA GLY A 93 -4.48 -7.25 -4.47
C GLY A 93 -4.17 -7.88 -3.12
N PHE A 94 -2.98 -8.48 -2.97
CA PHE A 94 -2.58 -9.07 -1.69
C PHE A 94 -2.38 -8.03 -0.58
N PHE A 95 -2.04 -6.78 -0.89
CA PHE A 95 -2.02 -5.70 0.09
C PHE A 95 -3.42 -5.27 0.55
N ALA A 96 -4.41 -5.26 -0.34
CA ALA A 96 -5.78 -4.84 -0.01
C ALA A 96 -6.61 -5.95 0.66
N LEU A 97 -6.22 -7.22 0.48
CA LEU A 97 -6.98 -8.37 0.99
C LEU A 97 -7.20 -8.37 2.52
N PRO A 98 -6.18 -8.12 3.37
CA PRO A 98 -6.36 -8.11 4.82
C PRO A 98 -7.46 -7.13 5.26
N ASP A 99 -7.50 -5.93 4.71
CA ASP A 99 -8.54 -4.95 5.03
C ASP A 99 -9.93 -5.44 4.63
N LEU A 100 -10.07 -6.01 3.44
CA LEU A 100 -11.34 -6.57 3.00
C LEU A 100 -11.79 -7.72 3.89
N ILE A 101 -10.88 -8.63 4.26
CA ILE A 101 -11.17 -9.75 5.17
C ILE A 101 -11.60 -9.21 6.54
N ASN A 102 -10.92 -8.20 7.07
CA ASN A 102 -11.21 -7.63 8.37
C ASN A 102 -12.57 -6.91 8.38
N VAL A 103 -12.93 -6.21 7.30
CA VAL A 103 -14.28 -5.64 7.11
C VAL A 103 -15.36 -6.73 7.21
N PHE A 104 -15.17 -7.89 6.56
CA PHE A 104 -16.16 -8.97 6.59
C PHE A 104 -16.17 -9.78 7.89
N THR A 105 -15.08 -9.79 8.64
CA THR A 105 -14.94 -10.55 9.90
C THR A 105 -15.18 -9.70 11.15
N GLY A 106 -15.49 -8.41 10.99
CA GLY A 106 -15.71 -7.48 12.11
C GLY A 106 -14.45 -7.19 12.92
N GLN A 107 -13.27 -7.43 12.35
CA GLN A 107 -11.98 -7.16 12.97
C GLN A 107 -11.54 -5.71 12.71
N PRO A 108 -10.61 -5.16 13.52
CA PRO A 108 -10.01 -3.87 13.23
C PRO A 108 -9.47 -3.82 11.79
N THR A 109 -9.79 -2.76 11.07
CA THR A 109 -9.39 -2.53 9.67
C THR A 109 -8.96 -1.09 9.47
N ALA A 110 -8.23 -0.81 8.39
CA ALA A 110 -7.88 0.55 8.06
C ALA A 110 -9.13 1.46 7.89
N PRO A 111 -8.99 2.77 8.11
CA PRO A 111 -10.08 3.71 7.86
C PRO A 111 -10.61 3.59 6.42
N LEU A 112 -11.92 3.74 6.23
CA LEU A 112 -12.58 3.60 4.92
C LEU A 112 -11.87 4.36 3.77
N PRO A 113 -11.39 5.61 3.94
CA PRO A 113 -10.63 6.28 2.88
C PRO A 113 -9.37 5.51 2.43
N VAL A 114 -8.69 4.83 3.34
CA VAL A 114 -7.49 4.03 3.04
C VAL A 114 -7.86 2.78 2.25
N ILE A 115 -8.92 2.08 2.65
CA ILE A 115 -9.45 0.91 1.92
C ILE A 115 -9.83 1.31 0.48
N LEU A 116 -10.53 2.43 0.32
CA LEU A 116 -10.90 2.95 -1.00
C LEU A 116 -9.67 3.29 -1.84
N MET A 117 -8.62 3.89 -1.27
CA MET A 117 -7.36 4.13 -1.98
C MET A 117 -6.69 2.82 -2.45
N GLY A 118 -6.73 1.77 -1.64
CA GLY A 118 -6.22 0.44 -2.00
C GLY A 118 -7.01 -0.17 -3.16
N LEU A 119 -8.34 -0.11 -3.11
CA LEU A 119 -9.22 -0.58 -4.19
C LEU A 119 -9.05 0.22 -5.48
N VAL A 120 -8.88 1.55 -5.40
CA VAL A 120 -8.59 2.39 -6.56
C VAL A 120 -7.23 2.02 -7.16
N THR A 121 -6.21 1.80 -6.34
CA THR A 121 -4.87 1.37 -6.78
C THR A 121 -4.96 0.07 -7.58
N LEU A 122 -5.68 -0.92 -7.04
CA LEU A 122 -5.97 -2.20 -7.67
C LEU A 122 -6.71 -2.03 -9.00
N GLY A 123 -7.80 -1.25 -9.00
CA GLY A 123 -8.59 -0.98 -10.20
C GLY A 123 -7.80 -0.30 -11.30
N LEU A 124 -6.93 0.65 -10.94
CA LEU A 124 -6.05 1.36 -11.87
C LEU A 124 -5.01 0.42 -12.49
N PHE A 125 -4.38 -0.46 -11.71
CA PHE A 125 -3.44 -1.45 -12.26
C PHE A 125 -4.14 -2.49 -13.14
N TYR A 126 -5.33 -2.94 -12.77
CA TYR A 126 -6.13 -3.82 -13.62
C TYR A 126 -6.49 -3.14 -14.94
N PHE A 127 -6.99 -1.90 -14.88
CA PHE A 127 -7.31 -1.11 -16.06
C PHE A 127 -6.07 -0.92 -16.95
N GLY A 128 -4.91 -0.59 -16.36
CA GLY A 128 -3.65 -0.47 -17.09
C GLY A 128 -3.29 -1.74 -17.86
N SER A 129 -3.49 -2.91 -17.25
CA SER A 129 -3.19 -4.20 -17.90
C SER A 129 -4.06 -4.51 -19.13
N LYS A 130 -5.32 -4.06 -19.14
CA LYS A 130 -6.27 -4.35 -20.22
C LYS A 130 -6.33 -3.23 -21.26
N LYS A 131 -6.49 -1.99 -20.79
CA LYS A 131 -6.87 -0.81 -21.59
C LYS A 131 -5.84 0.33 -21.53
N GLY A 132 -4.68 0.11 -20.91
CA GLY A 132 -3.58 1.10 -20.91
C GLY A 132 -3.12 1.46 -22.32
N THR A 133 -2.86 2.75 -22.52
CA THR A 133 -2.27 3.30 -23.75
C THR A 133 -0.89 3.89 -23.46
N ILE A 134 -0.13 4.24 -24.49
CA ILE A 134 1.14 4.98 -24.36
C ILE A 134 0.86 6.42 -23.90
#